data_AF-A0A8H6UE04-F1
#
_entry.id   AF-A0A8H6UE04-F1
#
_cell.length_a   1.000
_cell.length_b   1.000
_cell.length_c   1.000
_cell.angle_alpha   90.00
_cell.angle_beta   90.00
_cell.angle_gamma   90.00
#
_symmetry.space_group_name_H-M   'P 1'
#
loop_
_entity.id
_entity.type
_entity.pdbx_description
1 polymer ?
#
loop_
_entity_poly.entity_id
_entity_poly.type
_entity_poly.pdbx_seq_one_letter_code
_entity_poly.pdbx_strand_id
1 'polypeptide(L)'
;MAKRTLESFYKPISKPKKPRIEDNPPPSSYSRHPSYPFPIADLPPSIANAFPDLPATTPRSITNQSHLDLLYYQPFIPPTTARELFHFLRRELPFYRVQYTIRRGPNTTQINTPRFTTVFGVDDTSLFTPNNDSRLVDSKWHNPIPSTKYKYTPRPIPACLDALRQRVEAATADGTRYNFCLVNYYATGDDSISYHSDDERFLGPNPSIASLSLGAQRDFLMKHKPAEKIDAAPIKMPLGSGDMVVMRGETQANWLHSIPKRKGGEAHRGRINITFRRAVVPGGTDNYYNYNVGEGKVYRWDEDEGRMRDAIVYNGHGHTSPDTPVLGRYSIEDDDRRSREGRDVGFSSSVMGITTQEWPDAHEATANTAFCLSGLRALVGQGVAVRPGADSHDKSAPREA
;
A
#
# COMPACT_ATOMS: atom_id res chain seq x y z
N MET A 1 20.37 -60.85 -21.71
CA MET A 1 20.55 -59.92 -20.58
C MET A 1 21.78 -59.07 -20.81
N ALA A 2 21.62 -57.81 -21.23
CA ALA A 2 22.72 -56.85 -21.30
C ALA A 2 22.71 -56.03 -20.01
N LYS A 3 23.78 -56.13 -19.21
CA LYS A 3 23.96 -55.37 -17.97
C LYS A 3 24.05 -53.88 -18.31
N ARG A 4 23.00 -53.11 -17.97
CA ARG A 4 23.10 -51.65 -17.89
C ARG A 4 23.99 -51.31 -16.70
N THR A 5 25.15 -50.70 -16.96
CA THR A 5 26.08 -50.23 -15.93
C THR A 5 25.53 -48.98 -15.24
N LEU A 6 25.80 -48.85 -13.93
CA LEU A 6 25.38 -47.73 -13.07
C LEU A 6 25.86 -46.34 -13.56
N GLU A 7 26.80 -46.29 -14.49
CA GLU A 7 27.39 -45.04 -14.99
C GLU A 7 26.46 -44.20 -15.87
N SER A 8 25.35 -44.76 -16.37
CA SER A 8 24.39 -43.98 -17.18
C SER A 8 23.59 -42.94 -16.37
N PHE A 9 23.70 -42.94 -15.04
CA PHE A 9 22.99 -42.00 -14.15
C PHE A 9 23.80 -40.75 -13.77
N TYR A 10 25.10 -40.69 -14.07
CA TYR A 10 25.96 -39.56 -13.73
C TYR A 10 26.39 -38.80 -14.98
N LYS A 11 25.44 -38.18 -15.69
CA LYS A 11 25.80 -37.06 -16.56
C LYS A 11 26.00 -35.83 -15.67
N PRO A 12 27.17 -35.18 -15.66
CA PRO A 12 27.31 -33.90 -14.98
C PRO A 12 26.31 -32.92 -15.59
N ILE A 13 25.39 -32.45 -14.77
CA ILE A 13 24.48 -31.36 -15.13
C ILE A 13 25.39 -30.17 -15.47
N SER A 14 25.48 -29.81 -16.75
CA SER A 14 26.15 -28.59 -17.15
C SER A 14 25.52 -27.46 -16.38
N LYS A 15 26.31 -26.71 -15.60
CA LYS A 15 25.83 -25.50 -14.93
C LYS A 15 25.03 -24.69 -15.94
N PRO A 16 23.79 -24.25 -15.62
CA PRO A 16 23.04 -23.40 -16.54
C PRO A 16 23.95 -22.22 -16.90
N LYS A 17 24.16 -21.98 -18.20
CA LYS A 17 24.87 -20.78 -18.65
C LYS A 17 24.20 -19.60 -17.98
N LYS A 18 24.92 -18.88 -17.11
CA LYS A 18 24.46 -17.58 -16.60
C LYS A 18 24.00 -16.79 -17.83
N PRO A 19 22.75 -16.30 -17.90
CA PRO A 19 22.38 -15.38 -18.95
C PRO A 19 23.41 -14.27 -18.93
N ARG A 20 24.00 -14.02 -20.10
CA ARG A 20 24.97 -12.93 -20.28
C ARG A 20 24.25 -11.67 -19.80
N ILE A 21 24.74 -11.11 -18.69
CA ILE A 21 24.34 -9.78 -18.26
C ILE A 21 24.73 -8.90 -19.44
N GLU A 22 23.76 -8.46 -20.23
CA GLU A 22 24.00 -7.28 -21.06
C GLU A 22 24.39 -6.20 -20.06
N ASP A 23 25.60 -5.68 -20.20
CA ASP A 23 26.08 -4.52 -19.46
C ASP A 23 25.11 -3.39 -19.74
N ASN A 24 24.06 -3.30 -18.93
CA ASN A 24 23.15 -2.19 -18.97
C ASN A 24 24.01 -0.96 -18.68
N PRO A 25 24.06 0.02 -19.59
CA PRO A 25 24.81 1.23 -19.32
C PRO A 25 24.36 1.81 -17.99
N PRO A 26 25.28 2.38 -17.19
CA PRO A 26 24.92 2.99 -15.93
C PRO A 26 23.78 3.99 -16.14
N PRO A 27 22.84 4.11 -15.18
CA PRO A 27 21.72 5.04 -15.30
C PRO A 27 22.23 6.44 -15.69
N SER A 28 21.61 7.05 -16.70
CA SER A 28 21.99 8.38 -17.18
C SER A 28 21.67 9.48 -16.16
N SER A 29 20.73 9.24 -15.26
CA SER A 29 20.29 10.19 -14.24
C SER A 29 19.69 9.48 -13.01
N TYR A 30 19.62 10.24 -11.92
CA TYR A 30 19.14 9.76 -10.62
C TYR A 30 18.27 10.82 -9.95
N SER A 31 17.18 10.36 -9.35
CA SER A 31 16.42 11.11 -8.36
C SER A 31 17.24 11.21 -7.05
N ARG A 32 17.53 12.44 -6.63
CA ARG A 32 18.32 12.75 -5.43
C ARG A 32 17.50 13.58 -4.46
N HIS A 33 17.50 13.18 -3.19
CA HIS A 33 16.89 13.94 -2.11
C HIS A 33 17.52 13.53 -0.78
N PRO A 34 17.77 14.46 0.17
CA PRO A 34 18.40 14.12 1.45
C PRO A 34 17.65 13.06 2.28
N SER A 35 16.35 12.89 2.07
CA SER A 35 15.56 11.85 2.77
C SER A 35 15.60 10.47 2.11
N TYR A 36 16.25 10.33 0.95
CA TYR A 36 16.54 9.01 0.37
C TYR A 36 17.80 8.43 1.02
N PRO A 37 17.81 7.13 1.38
CA PRO A 37 19.02 6.49 1.92
C PRO A 37 20.16 6.38 0.90
N PHE A 38 19.83 6.40 -0.39
CA PHE A 38 20.76 6.48 -1.53
C PHE A 38 20.03 7.04 -2.76
N PRO A 39 20.74 7.59 -3.76
CA PRO A 39 20.14 8.03 -5.02
C PRO A 39 19.38 6.89 -5.72
N ILE A 40 18.19 7.19 -6.25
CA ILE A 40 17.35 6.22 -6.95
C ILE A 40 17.49 6.49 -8.45
N ALA A 41 17.88 5.47 -9.22
CA ALA A 41 18.04 5.60 -10.66
C ALA A 41 16.70 6.01 -11.32
N ASP A 42 16.79 6.79 -12.38
CA ASP A 42 15.64 7.07 -13.25
C ASP A 42 15.44 5.90 -14.23
N LEU A 43 14.28 5.86 -14.89
CA LEU A 43 13.95 4.75 -15.80
C LEU A 43 14.93 4.74 -17.00
N PRO A 44 15.52 3.58 -17.34
CA PRO A 44 16.27 3.45 -18.57
C PRO A 44 15.35 3.62 -19.79
N PRO A 45 15.88 4.03 -20.96
CA PRO A 45 15.09 4.22 -22.17
C PRO A 45 14.26 3.00 -22.58
N SER A 46 14.75 1.77 -22.33
CA SER A 46 14.02 0.53 -22.65
C SER A 46 12.67 0.43 -21.94
N ILE A 47 12.55 1.01 -20.74
CA ILE A 47 11.32 1.05 -19.97
C ILE A 47 10.56 2.36 -20.24
N ALA A 48 11.26 3.50 -20.20
CA ALA A 48 10.65 4.82 -20.32
C ALA A 48 9.89 5.01 -21.65
N ASN A 49 10.43 4.48 -22.75
CA ASN A 49 9.82 4.62 -24.07
C ASN A 49 8.49 3.86 -24.23
N ALA A 50 8.20 2.89 -23.36
CA ALA A 50 6.96 2.13 -23.40
C ALA A 50 5.82 2.78 -22.58
N PHE A 51 6.12 3.75 -21.72
CA PHE A 51 5.13 4.37 -20.84
C PHE A 51 4.07 5.22 -21.56
N PRO A 52 4.41 5.98 -22.63
CA PRO A 52 3.42 6.74 -23.40
C PRO A 52 2.25 5.91 -23.94
N ASP A 53 2.47 4.62 -24.19
CA ASP A 53 1.48 3.70 -24.77
C ASP A 53 0.61 2.98 -23.72
N LEU A 54 0.79 3.26 -22.42
CA LEU A 54 -0.02 2.65 -21.36
C LEU A 54 -1.43 3.29 -21.29
N PRO A 55 -2.51 2.55 -20.99
CA PRO A 55 -2.53 1.13 -20.65
C PRO A 55 -2.43 0.22 -21.88
N ALA A 56 -1.82 -0.96 -21.72
CA ALA A 56 -1.74 -1.97 -22.77
C ALA A 56 -3.10 -2.60 -23.13
N THR A 57 -4.06 -2.58 -22.21
CA THR A 57 -5.41 -3.12 -22.42
C THR A 57 -6.46 -2.19 -21.82
N THR A 58 -7.67 -2.22 -22.38
CA THR A 58 -8.84 -1.57 -21.78
C THR A 58 -9.24 -2.32 -20.50
N PRO A 59 -9.59 -1.62 -19.41
CA PRO A 59 -9.97 -2.31 -18.18
C PRO A 59 -11.32 -3.00 -18.30
N ARG A 60 -11.46 -4.14 -17.64
CA ARG A 60 -12.75 -4.77 -17.34
C ARG A 60 -13.31 -4.21 -16.04
N SER A 61 -14.55 -3.74 -16.07
CA SER A 61 -15.28 -3.37 -14.86
C SER A 61 -15.78 -4.61 -14.12
N ILE A 62 -15.64 -4.63 -12.79
CA ILE A 62 -16.17 -5.69 -11.91
C ILE A 62 -17.02 -5.02 -10.84
N THR A 63 -18.31 -4.91 -11.13
CA THR A 63 -19.33 -4.23 -10.28
C THR A 63 -20.54 -5.12 -10.03
N ASN A 64 -20.38 -6.44 -10.17
CA ASN A 64 -21.46 -7.42 -10.16
C ASN A 64 -21.87 -7.89 -8.75
N GLN A 65 -21.34 -7.26 -7.69
CA GLN A 65 -21.66 -7.56 -6.29
C GLN A 65 -21.82 -6.25 -5.50
N SER A 66 -22.60 -6.29 -4.43
CA SER A 66 -22.86 -5.11 -3.58
C SER A 66 -21.57 -4.42 -3.13
N HIS A 67 -21.56 -3.10 -3.24
CA HIS A 67 -20.47 -2.20 -2.83
C HIS A 67 -19.12 -2.42 -3.54
N LEU A 68 -19.05 -3.31 -4.52
CA LEU A 68 -17.83 -3.60 -5.25
C LEU A 68 -17.72 -2.71 -6.49
N ASP A 69 -16.62 -1.97 -6.60
CA ASP A 69 -16.27 -1.21 -7.81
C ASP A 69 -14.77 -1.39 -8.09
N LEU A 70 -14.47 -2.29 -9.03
CA LEU A 70 -13.12 -2.52 -9.52
C LEU A 70 -12.99 -2.21 -11.00
N LEU A 71 -11.85 -1.63 -11.37
CA LEU A 71 -11.32 -1.71 -12.74
C LEU A 71 -10.15 -2.69 -12.75
N TYR A 72 -10.18 -3.66 -13.67
CA TYR A 72 -9.11 -4.65 -13.80
C TYR A 72 -8.48 -4.60 -15.19
N TYR A 73 -7.20 -4.21 -15.22
CA TYR A 73 -6.34 -4.19 -16.40
C TYR A 73 -5.50 -5.45 -16.44
N GLN A 74 -5.58 -6.20 -17.54
CA GLN A 74 -4.92 -7.48 -17.69
C GLN A 74 -4.26 -7.62 -19.09
N PRO A 75 -3.06 -7.08 -19.29
CA PRO A 75 -2.28 -6.27 -18.35
C PRO A 75 -2.44 -4.75 -18.57
N PHE A 76 -2.08 -3.97 -17.54
CA PHE A 76 -1.82 -2.53 -17.67
C PHE A 76 -0.49 -2.25 -18.38
N ILE A 77 0.58 -2.97 -18.00
CA ILE A 77 1.92 -2.86 -18.62
C ILE A 77 2.20 -4.09 -19.48
N PRO A 78 2.67 -3.95 -20.74
CA PRO A 78 3.01 -5.10 -21.57
C PRO A 78 4.03 -6.04 -20.90
N PRO A 79 3.95 -7.37 -21.12
CA PRO A 79 4.78 -8.35 -20.40
C PRO A 79 6.29 -8.08 -20.43
N THR A 80 6.83 -7.64 -21.57
CA THR A 80 8.26 -7.33 -21.73
C THR A 80 8.67 -6.17 -20.83
N THR A 81 7.97 -5.04 -20.92
CA THR A 81 8.21 -3.86 -20.08
C THR A 81 7.97 -4.14 -18.60
N ALA A 82 6.95 -4.93 -18.26
CA ALA A 82 6.65 -5.30 -16.88
C ALA A 82 7.79 -6.11 -16.25
N ARG A 83 8.41 -7.01 -17.03
CA ARG A 83 9.58 -7.79 -16.58
C ARG A 83 10.80 -6.89 -16.35
N GLU A 84 11.11 -5.98 -17.26
CA GLU A 84 12.23 -5.05 -17.09
C GLU A 84 12.01 -4.11 -15.89
N LEU A 85 10.79 -3.57 -15.75
CA LEU A 85 10.42 -2.72 -14.63
C LEU A 85 10.50 -3.45 -13.28
N PHE A 86 10.13 -4.73 -13.23
CA PHE A 86 10.30 -5.55 -12.02
C PHE A 86 11.77 -5.59 -11.58
N HIS A 87 12.68 -5.96 -12.48
CA HIS A 87 14.11 -6.08 -12.16
C HIS A 87 14.70 -4.73 -11.78
N PHE A 88 14.35 -3.68 -12.53
CA PHE A 88 14.78 -2.31 -12.26
C PHE A 88 14.34 -1.86 -10.86
N LEU A 89 13.05 -1.89 -10.54
CA LEU A 89 12.56 -1.41 -9.24
C LEU A 89 13.07 -2.24 -8.07
N ARG A 90 13.20 -3.56 -8.25
CA ARG A 90 13.77 -4.45 -7.22
C ARG A 90 15.22 -4.07 -6.88
N ARG A 91 16.02 -3.70 -7.88
CA ARG A 91 17.44 -3.31 -7.74
C ARG A 91 17.61 -1.89 -7.20
N GLU A 92 16.77 -0.96 -7.63
CA GLU A 92 16.98 0.47 -7.41
C GLU A 92 16.24 1.06 -6.20
N LEU A 93 15.19 0.41 -5.71
CA LEU A 93 14.45 0.93 -4.56
C LEU A 93 15.07 0.51 -3.23
N PRO A 94 15.11 1.42 -2.23
CA PRO A 94 15.37 1.03 -0.85
C PRO A 94 14.15 0.34 -0.27
N PHE A 95 14.37 -0.74 0.47
CA PHE A 95 13.32 -1.51 1.12
C PHE A 95 13.56 -1.63 2.62
N TYR A 96 12.48 -1.89 3.36
CA TYR A 96 12.48 -2.03 4.80
C TYR A 96 11.70 -3.28 5.18
N ARG A 97 12.06 -3.89 6.30
CA ARG A 97 11.24 -4.94 6.93
C ARG A 97 10.82 -4.44 8.30
N VAL A 98 9.71 -3.71 8.32
CA VAL A 98 9.26 -2.98 9.50
C VAL A 98 8.91 -3.96 10.61
N GLN A 99 9.35 -3.64 11.81
CA GLN A 99 8.95 -4.33 13.02
C GLN A 99 8.15 -3.37 13.87
N TYR A 100 7.00 -3.82 14.34
CA TYR A 100 6.15 -3.01 15.20
C TYR A 100 5.47 -3.89 16.23
N THR A 101 5.01 -3.26 17.28
CA THR A 101 4.41 -3.95 18.41
C THR A 101 2.92 -3.67 18.42
N ILE A 102 2.12 -4.73 18.40
CA ILE A 102 0.67 -4.63 18.59
C ILE A 102 0.38 -5.00 20.04
N ARG A 103 -0.36 -4.14 20.74
CA ARG A 103 -0.94 -4.44 22.05
C ARG A 103 -2.38 -4.86 21.86
N ARG A 104 -2.76 -6.03 22.38
CA ARG A 104 -4.13 -6.55 22.39
C ARG A 104 -4.49 -6.90 23.82
N GLY A 105 -5.08 -5.93 24.54
CA GLY A 105 -5.28 -6.02 25.98
C GLY A 105 -3.93 -6.14 26.72
N PRO A 106 -3.73 -7.13 27.62
CA PRO A 106 -2.46 -7.31 28.33
C PRO A 106 -1.34 -7.89 27.44
N ASN A 107 -1.69 -8.44 26.26
CA ASN A 107 -0.74 -9.14 25.41
C ASN A 107 -0.05 -8.18 24.45
N THR A 108 1.27 -8.26 24.42
CA THR A 108 2.12 -7.50 23.50
C THR A 108 2.74 -8.46 22.50
N THR A 109 2.44 -8.30 21.21
CA THR A 109 2.99 -9.14 20.14
C THR A 109 3.89 -8.30 19.24
N GLN A 110 5.14 -8.72 19.08
CA GLN A 110 6.03 -8.15 18.09
C GLN A 110 5.71 -8.74 16.71
N ILE A 111 5.36 -7.87 15.77
CA ILE A 111 5.08 -8.24 14.39
C ILE A 111 6.25 -7.82 13.53
N ASN A 112 6.73 -8.77 12.72
CA ASN A 112 7.63 -8.49 11.61
C ASN A 112 6.79 -8.48 10.34
N THR A 113 6.78 -7.36 9.62
CA THR A 113 6.03 -7.25 8.37
C THR A 113 6.47 -8.36 7.41
N PRO A 114 5.57 -9.29 7.03
CA PRO A 114 5.92 -10.48 6.27
C PRO A 114 6.03 -10.16 4.77
N ARG A 115 6.79 -9.12 4.46
CA ARG A 115 7.15 -8.58 3.14
C ARG A 115 8.08 -7.39 3.34
N PHE A 116 8.84 -7.04 2.33
CA PHE A 116 9.59 -5.79 2.30
C PHE A 116 8.68 -4.65 1.84
N THR A 117 8.89 -3.46 2.36
CA THR A 117 8.09 -2.28 2.04
C THR A 117 8.96 -1.05 1.83
N THR A 118 8.45 -0.08 1.08
CA THR A 118 8.98 1.28 1.03
C THR A 118 7.87 2.22 0.57
N VAL A 119 7.92 3.47 0.98
CA VAL A 119 6.88 4.44 0.65
C VAL A 119 7.49 5.80 0.34
N PHE A 120 6.86 6.48 -0.62
CA PHE A 120 7.20 7.84 -1.04
C PHE A 120 5.91 8.66 -1.15
N GLY A 121 6.01 9.95 -0.88
CA GLY A 121 4.88 10.86 -0.90
C GLY A 121 4.74 11.67 0.38
N VAL A 122 3.78 12.59 0.31
CA VAL A 122 3.30 13.41 1.43
C VAL A 122 1.81 13.69 1.20
N ASP A 123 1.07 13.90 2.27
CA ASP A 123 -0.35 14.22 2.20
C ASP A 123 -0.64 15.57 1.54
N ASP A 124 -1.89 15.78 1.16
CA ASP A 124 -2.36 16.95 0.40
C ASP A 124 -2.13 18.31 1.08
N THR A 125 -1.77 18.35 2.37
CA THR A 125 -1.49 19.62 3.06
C THR A 125 -0.07 20.12 2.84
N SER A 126 0.79 19.34 2.17
CA SER A 126 2.16 19.73 1.82
C SER A 126 2.52 19.29 0.41
N LEU A 127 3.58 19.88 -0.15
CA LEU A 127 4.18 19.41 -1.40
C LEU A 127 5.69 19.62 -1.38
N PHE A 128 6.38 18.84 -2.21
CA PHE A 128 7.79 18.99 -2.50
C PHE A 128 7.97 20.01 -3.63
N THR A 129 8.81 21.03 -3.42
CA THR A 129 9.12 21.99 -4.48
C THR A 129 9.88 21.31 -5.62
N PRO A 130 9.68 21.72 -6.89
CA PRO A 130 10.23 21.04 -8.06
C PRO A 130 11.73 21.31 -8.32
N ASN A 131 12.40 22.10 -7.48
CA ASN A 131 13.79 22.53 -7.71
C ASN A 131 14.81 21.49 -7.21
N ASN A 132 16.08 21.60 -7.65
CA ASN A 132 17.20 20.73 -7.25
C ASN A 132 17.41 20.60 -5.73
N ASP A 133 16.95 21.58 -4.96
CA ASP A 133 16.88 21.53 -3.50
C ASP A 133 15.40 21.41 -3.10
N SER A 134 14.82 20.25 -3.41
CA SER A 134 13.40 19.99 -3.20
C SER A 134 13.09 20.08 -1.71
N ARG A 135 12.28 21.07 -1.32
CA ARG A 135 11.92 21.35 0.08
C ARG A 135 10.43 21.12 0.27
N LEU A 136 10.08 20.72 1.49
CA LEU A 136 8.69 20.51 1.86
C LEU A 136 8.06 21.85 2.27
N VAL A 137 6.98 22.22 1.60
CA VAL A 137 6.21 23.46 1.83
C VAL A 137 4.73 23.14 1.97
N ASP A 138 3.95 24.07 2.53
CA ASP A 138 2.49 23.93 2.57
C ASP A 138 1.91 23.98 1.14
N SER A 139 0.89 23.18 0.87
CA SER A 139 0.35 23.05 -0.50
C SER A 139 -0.47 24.24 -0.97
N LYS A 140 -0.97 25.09 -0.06
CA LYS A 140 -1.86 26.20 -0.40
C LYS A 140 -1.09 27.47 -0.70
N TRP A 141 -0.11 27.80 0.13
CA TRP A 141 0.62 29.07 0.05
C TRP A 141 2.09 28.89 -0.29
N HIS A 142 2.59 27.65 -0.36
CA HIS A 142 3.99 27.33 -0.62
C HIS A 142 4.95 27.92 0.44
N ASN A 143 4.44 28.10 1.66
CA ASN A 143 5.24 28.57 2.78
C ASN A 143 6.05 27.42 3.40
N PRO A 144 7.23 27.69 3.98
CA PRO A 144 7.93 26.71 4.79
C PRO A 144 7.05 26.14 5.88
N ILE A 145 7.06 24.82 6.06
CA ILE A 145 6.34 24.16 7.16
C ILE A 145 7.24 24.02 8.40
N PRO A 146 6.65 23.97 9.62
CA PRO A 146 7.39 23.64 10.82
C PRO A 146 8.07 22.27 10.70
N SER A 147 9.30 22.14 11.18
CA SER A 147 10.03 20.86 11.22
C SER A 147 9.32 19.78 12.06
N THR A 148 8.43 20.19 12.95
CA THR A 148 7.63 19.31 13.82
C THR A 148 6.30 18.85 13.20
N LYS A 149 5.97 19.27 11.96
CA LYS A 149 4.70 18.92 11.32
C LYS A 149 4.54 17.39 11.12
N TYR A 150 5.65 16.70 10.86
CA TYR A 150 5.68 15.26 10.64
C TYR A 150 6.64 14.60 11.63
N LYS A 151 6.25 13.45 12.18
CA LYS A 151 7.11 12.63 13.03
C LYS A 151 8.21 11.94 12.23
N TYR A 152 7.91 11.55 11.00
CA TYR A 152 8.85 10.89 10.09
C TYR A 152 9.19 11.80 8.91
N THR A 153 10.41 11.71 8.39
CA THR A 153 10.86 12.51 7.25
C THR A 153 10.20 12.04 5.95
N PRO A 154 9.29 12.84 5.34
CA PRO A 154 8.68 12.46 4.08
C PRO A 154 9.69 12.47 2.94
N ARG A 155 9.39 11.73 1.88
CA ARG A 155 10.26 11.53 0.72
C ARG A 155 9.49 11.88 -0.56
N PRO A 156 10.06 12.66 -1.49
CA PRO A 156 9.42 12.89 -2.77
C PRO A 156 9.27 11.56 -3.53
N ILE A 157 8.25 11.44 -4.37
CA ILE A 157 8.11 10.28 -5.26
C ILE A 157 9.24 10.36 -6.30
N PRO A 158 10.14 9.36 -6.40
CA PRO A 158 11.24 9.41 -7.36
C PRO A 158 10.70 9.36 -8.78
N ALA A 159 11.43 9.95 -9.74
CA ALA A 159 10.96 10.15 -11.11
C ALA A 159 10.50 8.84 -11.78
N CYS A 160 11.15 7.72 -11.47
CA CYS A 160 10.77 6.41 -12.01
C CYS A 160 9.38 5.92 -11.54
N LEU A 161 8.98 6.22 -10.31
CA LEU A 161 7.65 5.91 -9.78
C LEU A 161 6.63 7.00 -10.15
N ASP A 162 7.08 8.25 -10.26
CA ASP A 162 6.21 9.37 -10.64
C ASP A 162 5.73 9.26 -12.09
N ALA A 163 6.60 8.86 -13.01
CA ALA A 163 6.24 8.59 -14.40
C ALA A 163 5.13 7.52 -14.48
N LEU A 164 5.22 6.48 -13.65
CA LEU A 164 4.20 5.44 -13.58
C LEU A 164 2.90 5.97 -12.96
N ARG A 165 2.98 6.75 -11.87
CA ARG A 165 1.83 7.40 -11.23
C ARG A 165 1.03 8.22 -12.23
N GLN A 166 1.70 9.05 -13.04
CA GLN A 166 1.06 9.88 -14.05
C GLN A 166 0.31 9.04 -15.11
N ARG A 167 0.88 7.91 -15.53
CA ARG A 167 0.19 6.98 -16.46
C ARG A 167 -1.02 6.33 -15.83
N VAL A 168 -0.95 5.97 -14.55
CA VAL A 168 -2.09 5.41 -13.81
C VAL A 168 -3.22 6.44 -13.73
N GLU A 169 -2.93 7.68 -13.33
CA GLU A 169 -3.94 8.76 -13.25
C GLU A 169 -4.59 9.06 -14.61
N ALA A 170 -3.79 9.06 -15.68
CA ALA A 170 -4.31 9.27 -17.02
C ALA A 170 -5.24 8.13 -17.47
N ALA A 171 -4.89 6.88 -17.14
CA ALA A 171 -5.66 5.71 -17.54
C ALA A 171 -6.94 5.50 -16.74
N THR A 172 -6.93 5.78 -15.42
CA THR A 172 -8.14 5.67 -14.60
C THR A 172 -9.19 6.71 -14.98
N ALA A 173 -8.74 7.90 -15.38
CA ALA A 173 -9.58 9.01 -15.82
C ALA A 173 -10.73 9.34 -14.84
N ASP A 174 -10.55 9.06 -13.55
CA ASP A 174 -11.55 9.27 -12.49
C ASP A 174 -11.33 10.59 -11.72
N GLY A 175 -10.38 11.41 -12.17
CA GLY A 175 -10.01 12.68 -11.55
C GLY A 175 -9.11 12.54 -10.32
N THR A 176 -8.76 11.32 -9.91
CA THR A 176 -7.89 11.10 -8.75
C THR A 176 -6.48 11.61 -9.01
N ARG A 177 -5.92 12.29 -8.01
CA ARG A 177 -4.50 12.61 -7.92
C ARG A 177 -3.90 11.85 -6.76
N TYR A 178 -2.97 10.95 -7.06
CA TYR A 178 -2.24 10.20 -6.06
C TYR A 178 -1.08 11.03 -5.56
N ASN A 179 -0.86 11.01 -4.25
CA ASN A 179 0.24 11.72 -3.59
C ASN A 179 1.13 10.77 -2.76
N PHE A 180 0.75 9.49 -2.68
CA PHE A 180 1.51 8.42 -2.07
C PHE A 180 1.70 7.23 -3.01
N CYS A 181 2.89 6.65 -2.95
CA CYS A 181 3.27 5.42 -3.64
C CYS A 181 3.88 4.43 -2.63
N LEU A 182 3.11 3.41 -2.25
CA LEU A 182 3.56 2.32 -1.40
C LEU A 182 4.01 1.14 -2.26
N VAL A 183 5.26 0.73 -2.12
CA VAL A 183 5.81 -0.45 -2.80
C VAL A 183 5.95 -1.58 -1.79
N ASN A 184 5.33 -2.72 -2.09
CA ASN A 184 5.47 -3.96 -1.33
C ASN A 184 6.26 -4.97 -2.18
N TYR A 185 7.35 -5.51 -1.64
CA TYR A 185 8.10 -6.59 -2.25
C TYR A 185 7.95 -7.88 -1.45
N TYR A 186 7.29 -8.86 -2.07
CA TYR A 186 7.16 -10.22 -1.58
C TYR A 186 8.31 -11.03 -2.17
N ALA A 187 9.38 -11.23 -1.41
CA ALA A 187 10.59 -11.88 -1.87
C ALA A 187 10.34 -13.36 -2.18
N THR A 188 9.49 -14.01 -1.37
CA THR A 188 9.09 -15.41 -1.58
C THR A 188 7.58 -15.60 -1.43
N GLY A 189 7.15 -16.84 -1.65
CA GLY A 189 5.79 -17.29 -1.38
C GLY A 189 5.41 -17.29 0.09
N ASP A 190 6.38 -17.22 1.01
CA ASP A 190 6.10 -17.15 2.46
C ASP A 190 5.71 -15.75 2.92
N ASP A 191 6.05 -14.73 2.13
CA ASP A 191 5.60 -13.36 2.35
C ASP A 191 4.12 -13.21 2.00
N SER A 192 3.38 -12.42 2.76
CA SER A 192 1.92 -12.30 2.64
C SER A 192 1.39 -10.96 3.17
N ILE A 193 0.10 -10.72 2.98
CA ILE A 193 -0.66 -9.74 3.75
C ILE A 193 -2.03 -10.34 4.05
N SER A 194 -2.43 -10.31 5.32
CA SER A 194 -3.72 -10.83 5.77
C SER A 194 -4.88 -10.01 5.22
N TYR A 195 -6.11 -10.49 5.39
CA TYR A 195 -7.29 -9.71 5.04
C TYR A 195 -7.31 -8.37 5.78
N HIS A 196 -7.47 -7.29 5.03
CA HIS A 196 -7.59 -5.91 5.50
C HIS A 196 -8.36 -5.07 4.47
N SER A 197 -8.75 -3.87 4.87
CA SER A 197 -9.24 -2.83 3.97
C SER A 197 -8.35 -1.61 4.11
N ASP A 198 -8.21 -0.83 3.05
CA ASP A 198 -7.58 0.49 3.12
C ASP A 198 -8.66 1.53 3.46
N ASP A 199 -9.22 1.43 4.67
CA ASP A 199 -10.33 2.27 5.17
C ASP A 199 -9.90 3.30 6.20
N GLU A 200 -8.62 3.65 6.22
CA GLU A 200 -8.09 4.65 7.12
C GLU A 200 -8.67 6.04 6.82
N ARG A 201 -9.09 6.76 7.87
CA ARG A 201 -9.72 8.09 7.74
C ARG A 201 -8.88 9.11 6.96
N PHE A 202 -7.55 8.96 6.98
CA PHE A 202 -6.66 9.86 6.27
C PHE A 202 -6.68 9.69 4.75
N LEU A 203 -7.37 8.67 4.22
CA LEU A 203 -7.60 8.49 2.77
C LEU A 203 -8.86 9.22 2.27
N GLY A 204 -9.67 9.75 3.19
CA GLY A 204 -10.97 10.34 2.86
C GLY A 204 -12.05 9.28 2.53
N PRO A 205 -13.27 9.73 2.21
CA PRO A 205 -14.37 8.83 1.88
C PRO A 205 -14.16 8.20 0.49
N ASN A 206 -14.48 6.92 0.36
CA ASN A 206 -14.47 6.17 -0.91
C ASN A 206 -13.19 6.34 -1.74
N PRO A 207 -12.00 6.04 -1.18
CA PRO A 207 -10.75 6.29 -1.86
C PRO A 207 -10.64 5.46 -3.14
N SER A 208 -10.13 6.08 -4.21
CA SER A 208 -9.64 5.37 -5.39
C SER A 208 -8.22 4.89 -5.09
N ILE A 209 -7.96 3.59 -5.24
CA ILE A 209 -6.67 2.96 -4.93
C ILE A 209 -6.25 2.10 -6.12
N ALA A 210 -5.14 2.47 -6.77
CA ALA A 210 -4.60 1.72 -7.90
C ALA A 210 -3.46 0.81 -7.44
N SER A 211 -3.56 -0.49 -7.71
CA SER A 211 -2.63 -1.53 -7.28
C SER A 211 -2.07 -2.28 -8.50
N LEU A 212 -0.82 -2.00 -8.84
CA LEU A 212 -0.10 -2.61 -9.97
C LEU A 212 0.81 -3.74 -9.48
N SER A 213 0.75 -4.89 -10.16
CA SER A 213 1.55 -6.08 -9.86
C SER A 213 2.66 -6.30 -10.89
N LEU A 214 3.86 -6.67 -10.43
CA LEU A 214 5.02 -6.99 -11.25
C LEU A 214 5.71 -8.25 -10.71
N GLY A 215 6.25 -9.09 -11.60
CA GLY A 215 6.94 -10.32 -11.23
C GLY A 215 6.01 -11.53 -11.06
N ALA A 216 6.23 -12.32 -10.00
CA ALA A 216 5.53 -13.58 -9.77
C ALA A 216 4.02 -13.40 -9.62
N GLN A 217 3.25 -14.31 -10.23
CA GLN A 217 1.79 -14.28 -10.11
C GLN A 217 1.36 -14.64 -8.68
N ARG A 218 0.45 -13.85 -8.10
CA ARG A 218 -0.13 -14.13 -6.78
C ARG A 218 -1.66 -13.98 -6.82
N ASP A 219 -2.33 -14.81 -6.03
CA ASP A 219 -3.77 -14.71 -5.85
C ASP A 219 -4.07 -13.46 -5.01
N PHE A 220 -4.84 -12.52 -5.55
CA PHE A 220 -5.47 -11.44 -4.82
C PHE A 220 -6.87 -11.90 -4.43
N LEU A 221 -7.09 -12.07 -3.14
CA LEU A 221 -8.36 -12.57 -2.62
C LEU A 221 -9.15 -11.41 -2.04
N MET A 222 -10.45 -11.36 -2.31
CA MET A 222 -11.38 -10.44 -1.67
C MET A 222 -12.57 -11.17 -1.07
N LYS A 223 -13.08 -10.65 0.05
CA LYS A 223 -14.33 -11.10 0.67
C LYS A 223 -15.08 -9.90 1.24
N HIS A 224 -16.40 -9.91 1.17
CA HIS A 224 -17.21 -8.88 1.79
C HIS A 224 -17.09 -9.00 3.33
N LYS A 225 -17.13 -7.86 4.03
CA LYS A 225 -17.21 -7.82 5.50
C LYS A 225 -18.56 -8.41 5.95
N PRO A 226 -18.67 -9.03 7.13
CA PRO A 226 -19.95 -9.55 7.60
C PRO A 226 -21.01 -8.43 7.65
N ALA A 227 -22.14 -8.63 6.97
CA ALA A 227 -23.26 -7.71 6.97
C ALA A 227 -24.59 -8.49 6.89
N GLU A 228 -25.62 -8.05 7.60
CA GLU A 228 -26.94 -8.67 7.52
C GLU A 228 -27.48 -8.53 6.08
N LYS A 229 -28.02 -9.64 5.54
CA LYS A 229 -28.72 -9.68 4.24
C LYS A 229 -27.87 -9.32 3.00
N ILE A 230 -26.54 -9.39 3.10
CA ILE A 230 -25.66 -9.35 1.93
C ILE A 230 -25.07 -10.73 1.69
N ASP A 231 -25.45 -11.34 0.56
CA ASP A 231 -24.84 -12.56 0.05
C ASP A 231 -23.84 -12.19 -1.05
N ALA A 232 -22.56 -12.12 -0.70
CA ALA A 232 -21.48 -11.75 -1.61
C ALA A 232 -20.44 -12.88 -1.68
N ALA A 233 -20.23 -13.41 -2.87
CA ALA A 233 -19.28 -14.48 -3.11
C ALA A 233 -17.83 -13.97 -3.02
N PRO A 234 -16.91 -14.70 -2.34
CA PRO A 234 -15.49 -14.38 -2.35
C PRO A 234 -14.93 -14.32 -3.76
N ILE A 235 -14.01 -13.39 -3.99
CA ILE A 235 -13.38 -13.15 -5.28
C ILE A 235 -11.92 -13.59 -5.19
N LYS A 236 -11.43 -14.26 -6.23
CA LYS A 236 -10.03 -14.61 -6.40
C LYS A 236 -9.57 -14.15 -7.78
N MET A 237 -8.58 -13.25 -7.80
CA MET A 237 -7.95 -12.76 -9.02
C MET A 237 -6.47 -13.17 -9.04
N PRO A 238 -6.04 -14.06 -9.93
CA PRO A 238 -4.62 -14.32 -10.12
C PRO A 238 -3.98 -13.12 -10.82
N LEU A 239 -3.26 -12.27 -10.07
CA LEU A 239 -2.61 -11.07 -10.61
C LEU A 239 -1.21 -11.42 -11.10
N GLY A 240 -1.01 -11.36 -12.42
CA GLY A 240 0.26 -11.57 -13.10
C GLY A 240 1.10 -10.30 -13.21
N SER A 241 2.27 -10.43 -13.84
CA SER A 241 3.15 -9.29 -14.08
C SER A 241 2.55 -8.33 -15.10
N GLY A 242 2.42 -7.07 -14.73
CA GLY A 242 1.81 -6.01 -15.54
C GLY A 242 0.34 -5.78 -15.24
N ASP A 243 -0.33 -6.64 -14.47
CA ASP A 243 -1.74 -6.49 -14.13
C ASP A 243 -1.98 -5.38 -13.11
N MET A 244 -3.06 -4.62 -13.27
CA MET A 244 -3.45 -3.55 -12.34
C MET A 244 -4.92 -3.68 -11.94
N VAL A 245 -5.19 -3.59 -10.64
CA VAL A 245 -6.56 -3.48 -10.10
C VAL A 245 -6.71 -2.10 -9.48
N VAL A 246 -7.78 -1.39 -9.83
CA VAL A 246 -8.18 -0.14 -9.20
C VAL A 246 -9.42 -0.43 -8.37
N MET A 247 -9.37 -0.14 -7.07
CA MET A 247 -10.47 -0.31 -6.14
C MET A 247 -11.05 1.06 -5.82
N ARG A 248 -12.37 1.24 -6.01
CA ARG A 248 -13.04 2.54 -5.90
C ARG A 248 -14.34 2.43 -5.11
N GLY A 249 -15.03 3.56 -4.97
CA GLY A 249 -16.35 3.63 -4.35
C GLY A 249 -16.32 3.09 -2.93
N GLU A 250 -17.35 2.33 -2.58
CA GLU A 250 -17.52 1.76 -1.24
C GLU A 250 -16.70 0.49 -1.00
N THR A 251 -15.81 0.12 -1.93
CA THR A 251 -15.06 -1.14 -1.87
C THR A 251 -14.25 -1.24 -0.59
N GLN A 252 -13.49 -0.21 -0.20
CA GLN A 252 -12.67 -0.29 1.02
C GLN A 252 -13.54 -0.32 2.29
N ALA A 253 -14.68 0.35 2.28
CA ALA A 253 -15.59 0.33 3.42
C ALA A 253 -16.17 -1.08 3.66
N ASN A 254 -16.42 -1.85 2.60
CA ASN A 254 -17.22 -3.08 2.65
C ASN A 254 -16.47 -4.38 2.32
N TRP A 255 -15.31 -4.31 1.67
CA TRP A 255 -14.56 -5.48 1.21
C TRP A 255 -13.17 -5.53 1.84
N LEU A 256 -12.81 -6.73 2.29
CA LEU A 256 -11.46 -7.07 2.73
C LEU A 256 -10.69 -7.68 1.57
N HIS A 257 -9.38 -7.43 1.49
CA HIS A 257 -8.50 -8.02 0.50
C HIS A 257 -7.19 -8.56 1.11
N SER A 258 -6.57 -9.55 0.46
CA SER A 258 -5.35 -10.20 0.95
C SER A 258 -4.47 -10.76 -0.16
N ILE A 259 -3.19 -10.98 0.16
CA ILE A 259 -2.26 -11.81 -0.63
C ILE A 259 -1.83 -12.98 0.26
N PRO A 260 -2.39 -14.19 0.08
CA PRO A 260 -2.06 -15.35 0.89
C PRO A 260 -0.68 -15.90 0.52
N LYS A 261 -0.07 -16.68 1.43
CA LYS A 261 1.16 -17.42 1.14
C LYS A 261 0.99 -18.36 -0.05
N ARG A 262 2.07 -18.60 -0.80
CA ARG A 262 2.09 -19.39 -2.03
C ARG A 262 3.20 -20.42 -1.99
N LYS A 263 2.89 -21.65 -2.43
CA LYS A 263 3.88 -22.71 -2.71
C LYS A 263 3.96 -22.98 -4.21
N GLY A 264 4.96 -23.72 -4.65
CA GLY A 264 5.12 -24.14 -6.05
C GLY A 264 6.01 -23.22 -6.88
N GLY A 265 5.94 -23.33 -8.21
CA GLY A 265 6.90 -22.72 -9.15
C GLY A 265 7.08 -21.20 -9.05
N GLU A 266 6.05 -20.47 -8.60
CA GLU A 266 6.11 -19.01 -8.42
C GLU A 266 6.75 -18.57 -7.09
N ALA A 267 6.95 -19.48 -6.14
CA ALA A 267 7.28 -19.13 -4.75
C ALA A 267 8.66 -18.46 -4.56
N HIS A 268 9.57 -18.55 -5.53
CA HIS A 268 10.93 -17.99 -5.43
C HIS A 268 11.21 -16.91 -6.47
N ARG A 269 10.18 -16.46 -7.21
CA ARG A 269 10.35 -15.51 -8.33
C ARG A 269 10.26 -14.04 -7.91
N GLY A 270 9.79 -13.76 -6.69
CA GLY A 270 9.59 -12.41 -6.16
C GLY A 270 8.42 -11.68 -6.83
N ARG A 271 7.68 -10.87 -6.08
CA ARG A 271 6.59 -10.01 -6.59
C ARG A 271 6.72 -8.61 -6.03
N ILE A 272 6.66 -7.61 -6.89
CA ILE A 272 6.49 -6.21 -6.51
C ILE A 272 5.02 -5.83 -6.70
N ASN A 273 4.48 -5.09 -5.75
CA ASN A 273 3.18 -4.45 -5.83
C ASN A 273 3.34 -2.97 -5.53
N ILE A 274 2.87 -2.12 -6.44
CA ILE A 274 2.93 -0.66 -6.29
C ILE A 274 1.49 -0.19 -6.11
N THR A 275 1.19 0.37 -4.94
CA THR A 275 -0.13 0.90 -4.62
C THR A 275 -0.08 2.41 -4.53
N PHE A 276 -0.83 3.08 -5.39
CA PHE A 276 -1.00 4.52 -5.41
C PHE A 276 -2.24 4.92 -4.61
N ARG A 277 -2.07 5.93 -3.75
CA ARG A 277 -3.11 6.42 -2.83
C ARG A 277 -3.03 7.93 -2.69
N ARG A 278 -4.10 8.51 -2.15
CA ARG A 278 -4.20 9.93 -1.81
C ARG A 278 -4.45 10.08 -0.31
N ALA A 279 -3.45 10.54 0.44
CA ALA A 279 -3.65 10.92 1.83
C ALA A 279 -4.05 12.40 1.92
N VAL A 280 -5.10 12.70 2.66
CA VAL A 280 -5.70 14.05 2.73
C VAL A 280 -5.30 14.84 3.97
N VAL A 281 -4.62 14.22 4.94
CA VAL A 281 -4.21 14.85 6.21
C VAL A 281 -2.84 14.37 6.70
N PRO A 282 -2.12 15.17 7.54
CA PRO A 282 -0.79 14.84 8.03
C PRO A 282 -0.65 13.48 8.72
N GLY A 283 -1.67 13.06 9.46
CA GLY A 283 -1.66 11.75 10.13
C GLY A 283 -1.52 10.57 9.16
N GLY A 284 -1.91 10.74 7.89
CA GLY A 284 -1.69 9.73 6.86
C GLY A 284 -0.22 9.60 6.48
N THR A 285 0.50 10.72 6.40
CA THR A 285 1.95 10.73 6.18
C THR A 285 2.66 9.96 7.29
N ASP A 286 2.41 10.30 8.55
CA ASP A 286 3.06 9.62 9.68
C ASP A 286 2.70 8.13 9.75
N ASN A 287 1.45 7.76 9.46
CA ASN A 287 1.03 6.36 9.41
C ASN A 287 1.81 5.58 8.35
N TYR A 288 1.88 6.09 7.12
CA TYR A 288 2.59 5.42 6.03
C TYR A 288 4.06 5.21 6.36
N TYR A 289 4.76 6.22 6.84
CA TYR A 289 6.19 6.08 7.15
C TYR A 289 6.43 5.18 8.36
N ASN A 290 5.59 5.25 9.40
CA ASN A 290 5.71 4.36 10.57
C ASN A 290 5.62 2.88 10.19
N TYR A 291 4.62 2.49 9.40
CA TYR A 291 4.34 1.08 9.11
C TYR A 291 5.05 0.54 7.85
N ASN A 292 5.65 1.40 7.02
CA ASN A 292 6.31 0.98 5.78
C ASN A 292 7.80 1.36 5.66
N VAL A 293 8.33 2.11 6.62
CA VAL A 293 9.76 2.39 6.76
C VAL A 293 10.19 2.07 8.18
N GLY A 294 9.50 2.65 9.17
CA GLY A 294 9.81 2.52 10.59
C GLY A 294 11.23 2.99 10.90
N GLU A 295 11.81 2.43 11.96
CA GLU A 295 13.19 2.70 12.40
C GLU A 295 14.15 1.58 12.00
N GLY A 296 13.71 0.71 11.09
CA GLY A 296 14.44 -0.49 10.68
C GLY A 296 15.61 -0.23 9.74
N LYS A 297 16.41 -1.27 9.53
CA LYS A 297 17.49 -1.28 8.54
C LYS A 297 16.97 -1.08 7.12
N VAL A 298 17.77 -0.43 6.29
CA VAL A 298 17.56 -0.34 4.85
C VAL A 298 18.08 -1.61 4.20
N TYR A 299 17.30 -2.19 3.30
CA TYR A 299 17.67 -3.33 2.48
C TYR A 299 17.72 -2.95 1.01
N ARG A 300 18.61 -3.62 0.26
CA ARG A 300 18.69 -3.56 -1.20
C ARG A 300 18.79 -4.97 -1.76
N TRP A 301 18.27 -5.18 -2.96
CA TRP A 301 18.43 -6.45 -3.67
C TRP A 301 19.87 -6.62 -4.16
N ASP A 302 20.46 -7.77 -3.87
CA ASP A 302 21.73 -8.21 -4.39
C ASP A 302 21.46 -9.25 -5.49
N GLU A 303 21.79 -8.91 -6.74
CA GLU A 303 21.56 -9.81 -7.89
C GLU A 303 22.51 -11.02 -7.90
N ASP A 304 23.74 -10.89 -7.38
CA ASP A 304 24.70 -11.99 -7.35
C ASP A 304 24.29 -13.07 -6.36
N GLU A 305 23.69 -12.66 -5.24
CA GLU A 305 23.20 -13.59 -4.23
C GLU A 305 21.72 -13.95 -4.37
N GLY A 306 20.97 -13.23 -5.18
CA GLY A 306 19.55 -13.45 -5.38
C GLY A 306 18.72 -13.25 -4.11
N ARG A 307 19.07 -12.26 -3.27
CA ARG A 307 18.36 -11.96 -2.02
C ARG A 307 18.50 -10.51 -1.58
N MET A 308 17.64 -10.09 -0.64
CA MET A 308 17.77 -8.79 0.03
C MET A 308 18.94 -8.81 1.03
N ARG A 309 19.73 -7.73 1.04
CA ARG A 309 20.84 -7.49 1.97
C ARG A 309 20.72 -6.13 2.63
N ASP A 310 21.31 -6.00 3.81
CA ASP A 310 21.47 -4.72 4.49
C ASP A 310 22.29 -3.76 3.60
N ALA A 311 21.73 -2.60 3.29
CA ALA A 311 22.31 -1.64 2.35
C ALA A 311 23.64 -1.06 2.88
N ILE A 312 23.85 -1.03 4.20
CA ILE A 312 25.12 -0.58 4.80
C ILE A 312 26.24 -1.56 4.48
N VAL A 313 25.94 -2.86 4.42
CA VAL A 313 26.91 -3.92 4.08
C VAL A 313 27.19 -3.94 2.58
N TYR A 314 26.22 -3.55 1.75
CA TYR A 314 26.34 -3.53 0.29
C TYR A 314 27.40 -2.52 -0.21
N ASN A 315 27.51 -1.34 0.43
CA ASN A 315 28.52 -0.34 0.07
C ASN A 315 29.97 -0.72 0.47
N GLY A 316 30.16 -1.84 1.19
CA GLY A 316 31.47 -2.36 1.61
C GLY A 316 32.21 -3.20 0.56
N HIS A 317 31.58 -3.51 -0.58
CA HIS A 317 32.20 -4.22 -1.70
C HIS A 317 32.13 -3.39 -3.00
N GLY A 318 33.06 -2.46 -3.17
CA GLY A 318 33.62 -2.15 -4.50
C GLY A 318 33.20 -0.87 -5.22
N HIS A 319 32.26 -0.07 -4.74
CA HIS A 319 32.03 1.29 -5.27
C HIS A 319 31.80 2.30 -4.15
N THR A 320 32.88 2.96 -3.74
CA THR A 320 32.83 4.14 -2.88
C THR A 320 32.34 5.34 -3.70
N SER A 321 31.12 5.79 -3.46
CA SER A 321 30.73 7.17 -3.75
C SER A 321 31.04 8.02 -2.51
N PRO A 322 31.66 9.22 -2.61
CA PRO A 322 32.25 9.90 -1.44
C PRO A 322 31.26 10.43 -0.40
N ASP A 323 29.96 10.46 -0.69
CA ASP A 323 29.00 11.24 0.12
C ASP A 323 27.92 10.35 0.75
N THR A 324 28.30 9.52 1.72
CA THR A 324 27.32 8.93 2.64
C THR A 324 27.35 9.72 3.96
N PRO A 325 26.36 10.59 4.26
CA PRO A 325 26.26 11.17 5.58
C PRO A 325 25.87 10.07 6.57
N VAL A 326 26.68 9.89 7.61
CA VAL A 326 26.32 9.12 8.79
C VAL A 326 25.12 9.83 9.42
N LEU A 327 23.95 9.17 9.47
CA LEU A 327 22.80 9.64 10.24
C LEU A 327 23.23 9.80 11.71
N GLY A 328 23.43 11.05 12.12
CA GLY A 328 23.83 11.42 13.47
C GLY A 328 22.80 10.98 14.49
N ARG A 329 23.25 10.27 15.53
CA ARG A 329 22.49 10.04 16.74
C ARG A 329 22.31 11.39 17.44
N TYR A 330 21.09 11.93 17.45
CA TYR A 330 20.76 13.01 18.38
C TYR A 330 20.38 12.36 19.71
N SER A 331 21.31 12.38 20.66
CA SER A 331 21.00 12.21 22.08
C SER A 331 20.44 13.54 22.58
N ILE A 332 19.20 13.52 23.06
CA ILE A 332 18.65 14.62 23.86
C ILE A 332 19.23 14.42 25.26
N GLU A 333 20.23 15.22 25.62
CA GLU A 333 20.64 15.37 27.01
C GLU A 333 19.72 16.41 27.65
N ASP A 334 19.07 15.99 28.74
CA ASP A 334 18.31 16.83 29.64
C ASP A 334 19.23 17.93 30.21
N ASP A 335 18.88 19.20 30.00
CA ASP A 335 19.45 20.30 30.78
C ASP A 335 18.34 20.98 31.59
N ASP A 336 18.29 20.57 32.85
CA ASP A 336 17.42 21.06 33.90
C ASP A 336 18.31 21.82 34.90
N ARG A 337 18.33 23.17 34.83
CA ARG A 337 18.50 24.05 36.02
C ARG A 337 18.39 25.56 35.75
N ARG A 338 17.39 26.12 36.43
CA ARG A 338 17.32 27.42 37.16
C ARG A 338 17.31 28.72 36.36
N SER A 339 16.21 29.48 36.55
CA SER A 339 16.18 30.53 37.58
C SER A 339 14.76 31.02 37.87
N ARG A 340 14.44 31.05 39.18
CA ARG A 340 13.29 31.73 39.78
C ARG A 340 13.39 33.24 39.57
N GLU A 341 12.27 33.90 39.29
CA GLU A 341 11.85 35.11 40.01
C GLU A 341 10.39 35.41 39.67
N GLY A 342 9.63 35.84 40.68
CA GLY A 342 8.19 35.93 40.61
C GLY A 342 7.69 37.25 40.01
N ARG A 343 6.45 37.23 39.56
CA ARG A 343 5.47 38.26 39.90
C ARG A 343 4.05 37.80 39.56
N ASP A 344 3.22 37.79 40.58
CA ASP A 344 1.76 37.77 40.49
C ASP A 344 1.25 38.98 39.71
N VAL A 345 0.34 38.72 38.77
CA VAL A 345 -0.80 39.59 38.47
C VAL A 345 -1.87 38.71 37.82
N GLY A 346 -2.94 38.45 38.55
CA GLY A 346 -4.08 37.69 38.06
C GLY A 346 -4.89 38.47 37.03
N PHE A 347 -5.43 37.76 36.04
CA PHE A 347 -6.73 38.09 35.46
C PHE A 347 -7.40 36.80 34.96
N SER A 348 -8.66 36.69 35.35
CA SER A 348 -9.61 35.64 35.01
C SER A 348 -10.03 35.72 33.53
N SER A 349 -10.06 34.59 32.82
CA SER A 349 -11.27 34.13 32.11
C SER A 349 -11.09 32.77 31.42
N SER A 350 -12.10 31.95 31.62
CA SER A 350 -12.49 30.66 31.06
C SER A 350 -11.85 30.20 29.74
N VAL A 351 -11.28 29.00 29.75
CA VAL A 351 -11.18 28.11 28.58
C VAL A 351 -11.75 26.75 28.96
N MET A 352 -12.78 26.32 28.23
CA MET A 352 -13.38 25.00 28.30
C MET A 352 -12.33 23.92 28.04
N GLY A 353 -12.24 22.94 28.94
CA GLY A 353 -11.43 21.75 28.75
C GLY A 353 -11.94 20.94 27.57
N ILE A 354 -11.05 20.67 26.60
CA ILE A 354 -11.22 19.59 25.64
C ILE A 354 -10.48 18.40 26.22
N THR A 355 -11.26 17.48 26.76
CA THR A 355 -10.83 16.15 27.20
C THR A 355 -10.28 15.36 26.01
N THR A 356 -9.08 14.81 26.17
CA THR A 356 -8.49 13.81 25.29
C THR A 356 -9.39 12.57 25.25
N GLN A 357 -10.01 12.32 24.08
CA GLN A 357 -10.83 11.14 23.85
C GLN A 357 -9.96 10.04 23.22
N GLU A 358 -9.70 8.99 23.99
CA GLU A 358 -9.12 7.73 23.52
C GLU A 358 -10.06 7.07 22.50
N TRP A 359 -9.50 6.57 21.40
CA TRP A 359 -10.25 5.94 20.32
C TRP A 359 -10.29 4.41 20.51
N PRO A 360 -11.47 3.76 20.39
CA PRO A 360 -11.56 2.31 20.44
C PRO A 360 -11.20 1.68 19.09
N ASP A 361 -10.42 0.61 19.16
CA ASP A 361 -9.99 -0.22 18.04
C ASP A 361 -11.15 -0.99 17.39
N ALA A 362 -11.05 -1.18 16.07
CA ALA A 362 -11.96 -1.98 15.26
C ALA A 362 -11.87 -3.47 15.65
N HIS A 363 -12.98 -4.04 16.14
CA HIS A 363 -13.12 -5.45 16.47
C HIS A 363 -13.54 -6.29 15.25
N GLU A 364 -12.86 -7.42 15.05
CA GLU A 364 -13.25 -8.50 14.13
C GLU A 364 -14.12 -9.53 14.87
N ALA A 365 -15.24 -9.91 14.23
CA ALA A 365 -16.18 -10.91 14.70
C ALA A 365 -15.62 -12.33 14.49
N THR A 366 -15.62 -13.14 15.55
CA THR A 366 -15.48 -14.61 15.46
C THR A 366 -16.75 -15.27 15.96
N ALA A 367 -17.37 -16.06 15.09
CA ALA A 367 -18.46 -16.97 15.42
C ALA A 367 -17.91 -18.26 16.05
N ASN A 368 -18.44 -18.66 17.21
CA ASN A 368 -18.96 -20.01 17.48
C ASN A 368 -19.38 -20.14 18.95
N THR A 369 -20.65 -20.49 19.17
CA THR A 369 -21.17 -21.64 19.96
C THR A 369 -22.48 -21.25 20.63
N ALA A 370 -23.56 -21.94 20.26
CA ALA A 370 -24.87 -21.86 20.87
C ALA A 370 -24.88 -22.57 22.24
N PHE A 371 -25.62 -22.05 23.22
CA PHE A 371 -26.59 -22.82 24.02
C PHE A 371 -27.49 -21.89 24.85
N CYS A 372 -28.76 -22.31 24.97
CA CYS A 372 -29.93 -21.66 25.55
C CYS A 372 -29.78 -21.19 27.01
N LEU A 373 -30.55 -20.16 27.39
CA LEU A 373 -31.65 -20.34 28.36
C LEU A 373 -32.66 -19.18 28.35
N SER A 374 -33.90 -19.61 28.46
CA SER A 374 -35.21 -18.97 28.49
C SER A 374 -35.50 -18.01 29.65
N GLY A 375 -36.51 -17.15 29.44
CA GLY A 375 -37.40 -16.58 30.46
C GLY A 375 -37.12 -15.10 30.73
N LEU A 376 -38.06 -14.16 30.66
CA LEU A 376 -39.46 -14.24 31.06
C LEU A 376 -40.32 -13.22 30.29
N ARG A 377 -41.59 -13.59 30.11
CA ARG A 377 -42.72 -12.83 29.55
C ARG A 377 -43.18 -11.67 30.44
N ALA A 378 -43.81 -10.67 29.83
CA ALA A 378 -45.20 -10.22 30.05
C ALA A 378 -45.56 -9.10 29.04
N LEU A 379 -46.52 -9.25 28.12
CA LEU A 379 -48.00 -9.04 28.27
C LEU A 379 -48.30 -7.54 28.47
N VAL A 380 -49.16 -6.80 27.74
CA VAL A 380 -50.47 -6.96 27.05
C VAL A 380 -50.63 -5.67 26.18
N GLY A 381 -51.43 -5.50 25.11
CA GLY A 381 -52.52 -6.21 24.44
C GLY A 381 -52.86 -5.43 23.14
N GLN A 382 -53.31 -6.12 22.09
CA GLN A 382 -54.71 -6.25 21.64
C GLN A 382 -55.35 -5.01 20.98
N GLY A 383 -55.92 -5.25 19.79
CA GLY A 383 -56.78 -4.35 19.01
C GLY A 383 -56.48 -4.44 17.51
N VAL A 384 -56.74 -5.58 16.85
CA VAL A 384 -57.96 -5.93 16.07
C VAL A 384 -58.18 -5.07 14.82
N ALA A 385 -58.29 -5.79 13.70
CA ALA A 385 -58.36 -5.37 12.31
C ALA A 385 -59.77 -4.99 11.83
N VAL A 386 -59.87 -4.19 10.75
CA VAL A 386 -60.94 -4.25 9.73
C VAL A 386 -60.41 -3.81 8.35
N ARG A 387 -60.76 -4.57 7.31
CA ARG A 387 -60.81 -4.28 5.85
C ARG A 387 -62.17 -4.84 5.36
N PRO A 388 -62.63 -4.71 4.09
CA PRO A 388 -62.64 -3.60 3.11
C PRO A 388 -64.01 -3.47 2.35
N GLY A 389 -64.09 -2.60 1.31
CA GLY A 389 -65.11 -2.60 0.21
C GLY A 389 -65.89 -1.27 0.08
N ALA A 390 -66.30 -0.71 -1.07
CA ALA A 390 -66.27 -1.08 -2.50
C ALA A 390 -66.62 0.18 -3.36
N ASP A 391 -66.23 0.16 -4.66
CA ASP A 391 -66.87 0.67 -5.92
C ASP A 391 -67.57 2.07 -5.97
N SER A 392 -67.56 2.92 -7.02
CA SER A 392 -67.47 2.77 -8.49
C SER A 392 -67.40 4.15 -9.22
N HIS A 393 -66.99 4.12 -10.51
CA HIS A 393 -67.24 5.05 -11.66
C HIS A 393 -66.67 6.51 -11.61
N ASP A 394 -66.07 7.09 -12.66
CA ASP A 394 -66.52 7.22 -14.06
C ASP A 394 -65.36 7.53 -15.08
N LYS A 395 -65.68 7.35 -16.36
CA LYS A 395 -65.01 7.46 -17.69
C LYS A 395 -64.00 8.62 -17.89
N SER A 396 -63.03 8.63 -18.83
CA SER A 396 -63.03 8.29 -20.26
C SER A 396 -61.60 8.39 -20.86
N ALA A 397 -61.32 7.56 -21.88
CA ALA A 397 -60.11 7.51 -22.76
C ALA A 397 -60.23 8.53 -23.94
N PRO A 398 -59.42 8.54 -25.05
CA PRO A 398 -58.30 7.68 -25.53
C PRO A 398 -56.99 8.46 -25.89
N ARG A 399 -55.78 7.89 -25.89
CA ARG A 399 -55.06 7.00 -26.86
C ARG A 399 -54.91 7.51 -28.30
N GLU A 400 -53.65 7.79 -28.68
CA GLU A 400 -52.85 7.42 -29.87
C GLU A 400 -51.58 8.33 -29.85
N ALA A 401 -50.34 7.92 -30.09
CA ALA A 401 -49.72 6.78 -30.76
C ALA A 401 -48.41 6.37 -30.08
#